data_AF-L9ZSR6-F1
#
_entry.id   AF-L9ZSR6-F1
#
_cell.length_a   1.000
_cell.length_b   1.000
_cell.length_c   1.000
_cell.angle_alpha   90.00
_cell.angle_beta   90.00
_cell.angle_gamma   90.00
#
_symmetry.space_group_name_H-M   'P 1'
#
loop_
_entity.id
_entity.type
_entity.pdbx_description
1 polymer ?
#
loop_
_entity_poly.entity_id
_entity_poly.type
_entity_poly.pdbx_seq_one_letter_code
_entity_poly.pdbx_strand_id
1 'polypeptide(L)' 'MRSGRDGDPDDDSPPPECPRCGTPIGFLTVSGPMTASASPCGCTVPPKLVHRDNYSSN' A
#
# COMPACT_ATOMS: atom_id res chain seq x y z
N MET A 1 -9.63 -25.37 26.65
CA MET A 1 -9.97 -24.07 26.03
C MET A 1 -8.91 -23.84 24.96
N ARG A 2 -9.19 -24.14 23.69
CA ARG A 2 -8.18 -24.07 22.62
C ARG A 2 -8.16 -22.61 22.15
N SER A 3 -7.06 -21.91 22.45
CA SER A 3 -6.81 -20.57 21.93
C SER A 3 -6.72 -20.63 20.41
N GLY A 4 -7.82 -20.31 19.73
CA GLY A 4 -7.75 -19.77 18.39
C GLY A 4 -7.13 -18.39 18.52
N ARG A 5 -5.80 -18.30 18.47
CA ARG A 5 -5.20 -17.09 17.94
C ARG A 5 -5.42 -17.23 16.44
N ASP A 6 -6.53 -16.69 15.97
CA ASP A 6 -6.69 -16.32 14.58
C ASP A 6 -5.48 -15.46 14.26
N GLY A 7 -4.47 -16.08 13.66
CA GLY A 7 -3.42 -15.35 12.99
C GLY A 7 -4.13 -14.57 11.91
N ASP A 8 -4.22 -13.26 12.10
CA ASP A 8 -4.39 -12.35 10.99
C ASP A 8 -3.33 -12.79 9.97
N PRO A 9 -3.70 -13.37 8.82
CA PRO A 9 -2.71 -13.62 7.80
C PRO A 9 -2.32 -12.22 7.35
N ASP A 10 -1.27 -11.67 7.97
CA ASP A 10 -0.69 -10.37 7.68
C ASP A 10 -0.67 -10.24 6.16
N ASP A 11 -1.66 -9.51 5.67
CA ASP A 11 -1.96 -9.16 4.29
C ASP A 11 -0.90 -9.65 3.27
N ASP A 12 -0.89 -10.94 2.92
CA ASP A 12 -0.01 -11.54 1.87
C ASP A 12 -0.42 -11.05 0.46
N SER A 13 -1.20 -9.97 0.44
CA SER A 13 -1.45 -9.18 -0.74
C SER A 13 -0.11 -8.71 -1.30
N PRO A 14 0.16 -8.94 -2.60
CA PRO A 14 1.39 -8.47 -3.22
C PRO A 14 1.53 -6.96 -3.01
N PRO A 15 2.75 -6.47 -2.72
CA PRO A 15 2.98 -5.05 -2.53
C PRO A 15 2.53 -4.28 -3.77
N PRO A 16 1.95 -3.09 -3.60
CA PRO A 16 1.50 -2.30 -4.73
C PRO A 16 2.65 -2.03 -5.70
N GLU A 17 2.42 -2.28 -6.98
CA GLU A 17 3.38 -2.01 -8.04
C GLU A 17 3.26 -0.55 -8.50
N CYS A 18 4.35 0.03 -8.96
CA CYS A 18 4.34 1.39 -9.47
C CYS A 18 3.63 1.43 -10.84
N PRO A 19 2.51 2.16 -11.00
CA PRO A 19 1.77 2.22 -12.26
C PRO A 19 2.54 2.91 -13.40
N ARG A 20 3.71 3.51 -13.10
CA ARG A 20 4.55 4.21 -14.09
C ARG A 20 5.60 3.30 -14.70
N CYS A 21 6.16 2.38 -13.91
CA CYS A 21 7.30 1.56 -14.31
C CYS A 21 7.16 0.06 -13.98
N GLY A 22 6.12 -0.35 -13.26
CA GLY A 22 5.89 -1.74 -12.85
C GLY A 22 6.80 -2.24 -11.72
N THR A 23 7.56 -1.35 -11.07
CA THR A 23 8.44 -1.74 -9.96
C THR A 23 7.65 -1.90 -8.65
N PRO A 24 7.86 -2.97 -7.86
CA PRO A 24 7.21 -3.12 -6.56
C PRO A 24 7.59 -1.98 -5.64
N ILE A 25 6.58 -1.33 -5.05
CA ILE A 25 6.77 -0.20 -4.14
C ILE A 25 6.91 -0.74 -2.73
N GLY A 26 8.06 -0.48 -2.10
CA GLY A 26 8.23 -0.73 -0.67
C GLY A 26 7.60 0.37 0.18
N PHE A 27 7.76 1.63 -0.25
CA PHE A 27 7.28 2.79 0.50
C PHE A 27 6.81 3.92 -0.44
N LEU A 28 5.75 4.62 -0.04
CA LEU A 28 5.32 5.86 -0.67
C LEU A 28 5.59 7.05 0.24
N THR A 29 6.29 8.04 -0.29
CA THR A 29 6.52 9.31 0.39
C THR A 29 5.51 10.31 -0.12
N VAL A 30 4.52 10.66 0.70
CA VAL A 30 3.51 11.67 0.34
C VAL A 30 4.13 13.05 0.50
N SER A 31 4.43 13.72 -0.61
CA SER A 31 4.96 15.10 -0.61
C SER A 31 3.85 16.15 -0.59
N GLY A 32 2.60 15.78 -0.92
CA GLY A 32 1.46 16.67 -0.91
C GLY A 32 0.11 15.95 -1.02
N PRO A 33 -1.02 16.66 -0.88
CA PRO A 33 -2.36 16.07 -0.84
C PRO A 33 -2.74 15.33 -2.12
N MET A 34 -2.14 15.69 -3.25
CA MET A 34 -2.34 15.04 -4.55
C MET A 34 -1.06 14.42 -5.11
N THR A 35 0.04 14.43 -4.35
CA THR A 35 1.37 14.08 -4.86
C THR A 35 2.10 13.16 -3.90
N ALA A 36 2.42 11.96 -4.34
CA ALA A 36 3.31 11.04 -3.65
C ALA A 36 4.43 10.59 -4.57
N SER A 37 5.57 10.20 -3.99
CA SER A 37 6.67 9.57 -4.71
C SER A 37 6.82 8.12 -4.26
N ALA A 38 6.86 7.22 -5.22
CA ALA A 38 7.07 5.79 -4.98
C ALA A 38 8.58 5.50 -4.87
N SER A 39 9.02 4.94 -3.75
CA SER A 39 10.41 4.52 -3.54
C SER A 39 10.50 2.99 -3.66
N PRO A 40 11.49 2.44 -4.39
CA PRO A 40 12.76 3.06 -4.82
C PRO A 40 12.75 3.72 -6.22
N CYS A 41 11.69 3.61 -7.01
CA CYS A 41 11.68 4.07 -8.40
C CYS A 41 11.69 5.61 -8.59
N GLY A 42 11.33 6.38 -7.55
CA GLY A 42 11.23 7.84 -7.58
C GLY A 42 10.04 8.39 -8.39
N CYS A 43 9.15 7.54 -8.89
CA CYS A 43 8.04 7.98 -9.74
C CYS A 43 6.99 8.75 -8.94
N THR A 44 6.56 9.90 -9.47
CA THR A 44 5.44 10.67 -8.91
C THR A 44 4.12 9.99 -9.25
N VAL A 45 3.35 9.65 -8.21
CA VAL A 45 2.06 8.98 -8.32
C VAL A 45 1.02 9.67 -7.43
N PRO A 46 -0.26 9.66 -7.83
CA PRO A 46 -1.35 10.14 -6.98
C PRO A 46 -1.50 9.27 -5.71
N PRO A 47 -1.57 9.84 -4.50
CA PRO A 47 -1.73 9.08 -3.26
C PRO A 47 -3.09 8.35 -3.17
N LYS A 48 -4.09 8.75 -3.97
CA LYS A 48 -5.40 8.10 -4.03
C LYS A 48 -5.37 6.70 -4.66
N LEU A 49 -4.34 6.36 -5.42
CA LEU A 49 -4.19 5.03 -6.04
C LEU A 49 -3.61 3.99 -5.07
N VAL A 50 -3.03 4.43 -3.96
CA VAL A 50 -2.39 3.57 -2.96
C VAL A 50 -3.17 3.50 -1.66
N HIS A 51 -4.36 4.11 -1.64
CA HIS A 51 -5.29 3.90 -0.54
C HIS A 51 -5.89 2.50 -0.74
N ARG A 52 -5.27 1.49 -0.15
CA ARG A 52 -5.96 0.24 0.14
C ARG A 52 -7.19 0.64 0.94
N ASP A 53 -8.36 0.40 0.38
CA ASP A 53 -9.66 0.81 0.90
C ASP A 53 -10.02 -0.01 2.15
N ASN A 54 -9.22 0.05 3.20
CA ASN A 54 -9.51 -0.53 4.51
C ASN A 54 -10.28 0.47 5.37
N TYR A 55 -11.38 1.00 4.82
CA TYR A 55 -12.47 1.53 5.61
C TYR A 55 -13.67 0.60 5.42
N SER A 56 -13.55 -0.63 5.93
CA SER A 56 -14.73 -1.40 6.31
C SER A 56 -15.39 -0.64 7.47
N SER A 57 -16.35 0.22 7.13
CA SER A 57 -17.39 0.62 8.07
C SER A 57 -18.05 -0.64 8.59
N ASN A 58 -17.87 -0.95 9.88
CA ASN A 58 -18.83 -1.73 10.64
C ASN A 58 -19.08 -1.07 12.00
#